data_AF-A0A840S2F4-F1
#
_entry.id   AF-A0A840S2F4-F1
#
_cell.length_a   1.000
_cell.length_b   1.000
_cell.length_c   1.000
_cell.angle_alpha   90.00
_cell.angle_beta   90.00
_cell.angle_gamma   90.00
#
_symmetry.space_group_name_H-M   'P 1'
#
loop_
_entity.id
_entity.type
_entity.pdbx_description
1 polymer ?
#
loop_
_entity_poly.entity_id
_entity_poly.type
_entity_poly.pdbx_seq_one_letter_code
_entity_poly.pdbx_strand_id
1 'polypeptide(L)'
;MMVIIGLLAGLVGPRILGKAESSKVQTAKTQIKMLQSAVGIMQLDIGVIPSSDQGLKLLLEAPANEPLRSQWKGPYIDGSLPLDPWNTPYVYTVPGPNGQPFSIMSFGADGKPGGEGLNADVGG
;
A
#
# COMPACT_ATOMS: atom_id res chain seq x y z
N MET A 1 11.04 31.98 -53.76
CA MET A 1 11.39 31.63 -52.36
C MET A 1 10.68 30.34 -52.02
N MET A 2 11.43 29.34 -51.55
CA MET A 2 10.98 27.96 -51.32
C MET A 2 9.82 27.87 -50.32
N VAL A 3 8.82 27.05 -50.63
CA VAL A 3 7.76 26.66 -49.69
C VAL A 3 8.40 25.80 -48.62
N ILE A 4 8.63 26.40 -47.46
CA ILE A 4 9.36 25.80 -46.35
C ILE A 4 8.39 25.68 -45.17
N ILE A 5 8.30 24.45 -44.67
CA ILE A 5 7.90 24.05 -43.32
C ILE A 5 6.41 24.25 -43.00
N GLY A 6 5.65 23.21 -43.26
CA GLY A 6 4.56 22.78 -42.39
C GLY A 6 4.94 21.43 -41.77
N LEU A 7 5.95 21.44 -40.90
CA LEU A 7 6.30 20.31 -40.04
C LEU A 7 5.01 19.82 -39.39
N LEU A 8 4.63 18.58 -39.67
CA LEU A 8 3.50 17.90 -39.05
C LEU A 8 3.56 18.15 -37.55
N ALA A 9 2.70 19.03 -37.06
CA ALA A 9 2.51 19.24 -35.64
C ALA A 9 1.90 17.95 -35.09
N GLY A 10 2.77 17.02 -34.70
CA GLY A 10 2.42 15.81 -33.98
C GLY A 10 1.81 16.20 -32.66
N LEU A 11 0.50 16.44 -32.66
CA LEU A 11 -0.28 16.66 -31.45
C LEU A 11 -0.52 15.32 -30.76
N VAL A 12 0.54 14.75 -30.20
CA VAL A 12 0.44 13.82 -29.08
C VAL A 12 0.39 14.65 -27.81
N GLY A 13 -0.75 15.29 -27.58
CA GLY A 13 -1.09 15.90 -26.29
C GLY A 13 -1.16 14.85 -25.17
N PRO A 14 -1.05 15.27 -23.90
CA PRO A 14 -0.52 14.46 -22.81
C PRO A 14 -1.53 13.45 -22.26
N ARG A 15 -1.88 12.41 -23.03
CA ARG A 15 -2.64 11.25 -22.52
C ARG A 15 -1.79 10.31 -21.66
N ILE A 16 -0.51 10.60 -21.50
CA ILE A 16 0.44 9.78 -20.73
C ILE A 16 0.30 10.03 -19.23
N LEU A 17 -0.09 11.23 -18.79
CA LEU A 17 -0.18 11.55 -17.36
C LEU A 17 -1.20 10.67 -16.64
N GLY A 18 -2.45 10.58 -17.13
CA GLY A 18 -3.49 9.78 -16.47
C GLY A 18 -3.20 8.28 -16.39
N LYS A 19 -2.35 7.72 -17.28
CA LYS A 19 -1.92 6.32 -17.17
C LYS A 19 -0.96 6.09 -16.02
N ALA A 20 0.01 6.99 -15.82
CA ALA A 20 0.95 6.91 -14.70
C ALA A 20 0.21 7.03 -13.36
N GLU A 21 -0.84 7.85 -13.29
CA GLU A 21 -1.65 8.03 -12.10
C GLU A 21 -2.42 6.76 -11.71
N SER A 22 -3.08 6.12 -12.68
CA SER A 22 -3.78 4.85 -12.45
C SER A 22 -2.82 3.72 -12.06
N SER A 23 -1.61 3.70 -12.62
CA SER A 23 -0.60 2.71 -12.25
C SER A 23 -0.19 2.81 -10.78
N LYS A 24 -0.04 4.02 -10.23
CA LYS A 24 0.24 4.21 -8.79
C LYS A 24 -0.86 3.61 -7.93
N VAL A 25 -2.11 3.99 -8.16
CA VAL A 25 -3.26 3.44 -7.42
C VAL A 25 -3.29 1.91 -7.47
N GLN A 26 -3.01 1.32 -8.65
CA GLN A 26 -2.96 -0.13 -8.80
C GLN A 26 -1.82 -0.75 -8.00
N THR A 27 -0.61 -0.18 -8.04
CA THR A 27 0.52 -0.62 -7.22
C THR A 27 0.19 -0.57 -5.74
N ALA A 28 -0.43 0.52 -5.26
CA ALA A 28 -0.86 0.65 -3.88
C ALA A 28 -1.83 -0.48 -3.49
N LYS A 29 -2.85 -0.77 -4.32
CA LYS A 29 -3.78 -1.87 -4.08
C LYS A 29 -3.09 -3.23 -4.00
N THR A 30 -2.13 -3.49 -4.89
CA THR A 30 -1.37 -4.74 -4.86
C THR A 30 -0.55 -4.87 -3.59
N GLN A 31 0.17 -3.81 -3.20
CA GLN A 31 0.95 -3.79 -1.96
C GLN A 31 0.07 -3.97 -0.71
N ILE A 32 -1.10 -3.31 -0.66
CA ILE A 32 -2.08 -3.49 0.43
C ILE A 32 -2.54 -4.94 0.52
N LYS A 33 -2.91 -5.56 -0.61
CA LYS A 33 -3.34 -6.97 -0.63
C LYS A 33 -2.24 -7.92 -0.17
N MET A 34 -0.99 -7.65 -0.52
CA MET A 34 0.16 -8.42 -0.03
C MET A 34 0.32 -8.28 1.48
N LEU A 35 0.23 -7.06 2.03
CA LEU A 35 0.32 -6.82 3.46
C LEU A 35 -0.87 -7.46 4.22
N GLN A 36 -2.09 -7.34 3.71
CA GLN A 36 -3.28 -8.01 4.26
C GLN A 36 -3.09 -9.52 4.31
N SER A 37 -2.53 -10.10 3.23
CA SER A 37 -2.25 -11.53 3.16
C SER A 37 -1.17 -11.94 4.17
N ALA A 38 -0.10 -11.17 4.31
CA ALA A 38 0.96 -11.42 5.29
C ALA A 38 0.43 -11.37 6.74
N VAL A 39 -0.39 -10.36 7.07
CA VAL A 39 -1.07 -10.27 8.38
C VAL A 39 -2.00 -11.46 8.58
N GLY A 40 -2.76 -11.87 7.56
CA GLY A 40 -3.63 -13.04 7.62
C GLY A 40 -2.88 -14.34 7.88
N ILE A 41 -1.75 -14.56 7.21
CA ILE A 41 -0.90 -15.75 7.43
C ILE A 41 -0.31 -15.73 8.84
N MET A 42 0.21 -14.58 9.29
CA MET A 42 0.72 -14.44 10.65
C MET A 42 -0.38 -14.72 11.68
N GLN A 43 -1.59 -14.19 11.48
CA GLN A 43 -2.73 -14.45 12.34
C GLN A 43 -3.08 -15.94 12.39
N LEU A 44 -2.93 -16.68 11.29
CA LEU A 44 -3.13 -18.14 11.27
C LEU A 44 -2.03 -18.89 12.06
N ASP A 45 -0.82 -18.37 12.10
CA ASP A 45 0.31 -18.98 12.81
C ASP A 45 0.28 -18.70 14.32
N ILE A 46 0.18 -17.43 14.73
CA ILE A 46 0.25 -17.02 16.15
C ILE A 46 -1.13 -16.82 16.80
N GLY A 47 -2.22 -16.86 16.03
CA GLY A 47 -3.59 -16.68 16.51
C GLY A 47 -3.94 -15.26 16.95
N VAL A 48 -3.04 -14.28 16.77
CA VAL A 48 -3.17 -12.91 17.30
C VAL A 48 -3.00 -11.89 16.19
N ILE A 49 -3.86 -10.87 16.22
CA ILE A 49 -3.78 -9.70 15.34
C ILE A 49 -2.86 -8.67 16.00
N PRO A 50 -1.84 -8.16 15.30
CA PRO A 50 -0.94 -7.17 15.86
C PRO A 50 -1.70 -5.88 16.16
N SER A 51 -1.40 -5.22 17.27
CA SER A 51 -1.98 -3.90 17.57
C SER A 51 -1.42 -2.84 16.62
N SER A 52 -2.03 -1.65 16.50
CA SER A 52 -1.47 -0.58 15.66
C SER A 52 -0.05 -0.15 16.05
N ASP A 53 0.30 -0.22 17.34
CA ASP A 53 1.66 0.08 17.86
C ASP A 53 2.71 -0.97 17.50
N GLN A 54 2.35 -2.26 17.61
CA GLN A 54 3.19 -3.36 17.16
C GLN A 54 3.23 -3.42 15.63
N GLY A 55 2.11 -3.06 15.01
CA GLY A 55 1.91 -2.76 13.61
C GLY A 55 2.36 -3.85 12.67
N LEU A 56 2.73 -3.42 11.48
CA LEU A 56 3.28 -4.28 10.44
C LEU A 56 4.72 -4.74 10.74
N LYS A 57 5.33 -4.33 11.88
CA LYS A 57 6.68 -4.78 12.27
C LYS A 57 6.72 -6.25 12.64
N LEU A 58 5.63 -6.81 13.17
CA LEU A 58 5.54 -8.26 13.46
C LEU A 58 5.59 -9.13 12.20
N LEU A 59 5.39 -8.54 11.01
CA LEU A 59 5.60 -9.22 9.75
C LEU A 59 7.09 -9.42 9.42
N LEU A 60 7.96 -8.58 9.99
CA LEU A 60 9.41 -8.58 9.75
C LEU A 60 10.16 -9.27 10.89
N GLU A 61 9.79 -8.94 12.12
CA GLU A 61 10.52 -9.34 13.32
C GLU A 61 9.63 -10.19 14.22
N ALA A 62 10.24 -11.25 14.78
CA ALA A 62 9.54 -12.12 15.72
C ALA A 62 9.14 -11.32 16.98
N PRO A 63 7.93 -11.55 17.53
CA PRO A 63 7.46 -10.85 18.71
C PRO A 63 8.36 -11.11 19.92
N ALA A 64 8.43 -10.14 20.85
CA ALA A 64 9.20 -10.27 22.09
C ALA A 64 8.68 -11.38 23.01
N ASN A 65 7.39 -11.68 22.90
CA ASN A 65 6.65 -12.63 23.73
C ASN A 65 6.98 -14.08 23.35
N GLU A 66 7.60 -14.83 24.26
CA GLU A 66 8.04 -16.23 24.09
C GLU A 66 6.96 -17.18 23.50
N PRO A 67 5.73 -17.25 24.07
CA PRO A 67 4.66 -18.06 23.49
C PRO A 67 4.33 -17.70 22.04
N LEU A 68 4.28 -16.40 21.70
CA LEU A 68 3.99 -15.96 20.33
C LEU A 68 5.18 -16.22 19.40
N ARG A 69 6.41 -16.03 19.89
CA ARG A 69 7.64 -16.29 19.13
C ARG A 69 7.75 -17.75 18.72
N SER A 70 7.35 -18.68 19.59
CA SER A 70 7.38 -20.11 19.30
C SER A 70 6.44 -20.53 18.17
N GLN A 71 5.35 -19.78 17.97
CA GLN A 71 4.36 -20.03 16.92
C GLN A 71 4.64 -19.23 15.65
N TRP A 72 5.40 -18.14 15.75
CA TRP A 72 5.75 -17.27 14.63
C TRP A 72 6.69 -17.99 13.65
N LYS A 73 6.32 -18.00 12.37
CA LYS A 73 7.08 -18.67 11.28
C LYS A 73 7.63 -17.70 10.24
N GLY A 74 7.63 -16.42 10.55
CA GLY A 74 8.06 -15.37 9.63
C GLY A 74 9.57 -15.38 9.35
N PRO A 75 10.07 -14.34 8.66
CA PRO A 75 9.36 -13.13 8.24
C PRO A 75 8.28 -13.40 7.18
N TYR A 76 7.14 -12.72 7.28
CA TYR A 76 6.00 -12.84 6.36
C TYR A 76 6.10 -11.88 5.16
N ILE A 77 7.02 -10.93 5.23
CA ILE A 77 7.37 -10.03 4.15
C ILE A 77 8.89 -10.00 3.98
N ASP A 78 9.35 -9.94 2.74
CA ASP A 78 10.78 -9.86 2.43
C ASP A 78 11.30 -8.42 2.58
N GLY A 79 12.38 -8.27 3.34
CA GLY A 79 13.14 -7.01 3.44
C GLY A 79 12.53 -6.00 4.41
N SER A 80 11.79 -5.02 3.90
CA SER A 80 11.24 -3.91 4.68
C SER A 80 9.81 -3.62 4.26
N LEU A 81 9.06 -2.95 5.13
CA LEU A 81 7.71 -2.52 4.77
C LEU A 81 7.75 -1.62 3.54
N PRO A 82 7.05 -1.99 2.45
CA PRO A 82 6.96 -1.15 1.28
C PRO A 82 6.23 0.13 1.66
N LEU A 83 6.76 1.26 1.21
CA LEU A 83 6.01 2.50 1.18
C LEU A 83 5.04 2.45 0.01
N ASP A 84 3.97 3.23 0.13
CA ASP A 84 3.05 3.40 -0.97
C ASP A 84 3.71 4.10 -2.18
N PRO A 85 3.06 4.17 -3.35
CA PRO A 85 3.58 4.82 -4.56
C PRO A 85 3.83 6.33 -4.44
N TRP A 86 3.42 6.94 -3.33
CA TRP A 86 3.64 8.33 -2.99
C TRP A 86 4.68 8.48 -1.87
N ASN A 87 5.36 7.38 -1.54
CA ASN A 87 6.44 7.32 -0.56
C ASN A 87 5.96 7.60 0.88
N THR A 88 4.68 7.31 1.15
CA THR A 88 4.03 7.41 2.46
C THR A 88 3.87 6.02 3.07
N PRO A 89 4.06 5.85 4.39
CA PRO A 89 3.79 4.59 5.06
C PRO A 89 2.31 4.21 4.99
N TYR A 90 2.03 2.91 4.85
CA TYR A 90 0.68 2.40 4.98
C TYR A 90 0.13 2.59 6.40
N VAL A 91 -1.14 2.99 6.46
CA VAL A 91 -1.88 3.17 7.70
C VAL A 91 -2.50 1.84 8.07
N TYR A 92 -2.11 1.33 9.24
CA TYR A 92 -2.64 0.09 9.80
C TYR A 92 -3.52 0.40 11.02
N THR A 93 -4.81 0.06 10.91
CA THR A 93 -5.81 0.36 11.92
C THR A 93 -6.40 -0.92 12.49
N VAL A 94 -6.40 -1.05 13.82
CA VAL A 94 -6.98 -2.17 14.56
C VAL A 94 -7.77 -1.64 15.76
N PRO A 95 -9.05 -2.00 15.91
CA PRO A 95 -9.89 -2.74 14.97
C PRO A 95 -10.12 -1.94 13.67
N GLY A 96 -10.32 -2.64 12.56
CA GLY A 96 -10.62 -2.01 11.28
C GLY A 96 -12.03 -1.39 11.25
N PRO A 97 -12.29 -0.43 10.35
CA PRO A 97 -13.63 0.10 10.12
C PRO A 97 -14.58 -1.00 9.63
N ASN A 98 -15.89 -0.77 9.78
CA ASN A 98 -16.95 -1.69 9.31
C ASN A 98 -16.90 -3.11 9.92
N GLY A 99 -16.37 -3.25 11.14
CA GLY A 99 -16.26 -4.54 11.83
C GLY A 99 -15.16 -5.45 11.28
N GLN A 100 -14.26 -4.92 10.45
CA GLN A 100 -13.07 -5.63 10.01
C GLN A 100 -12.12 -5.85 11.19
N PRO A 101 -11.46 -7.02 11.28
CA PRO A 101 -10.49 -7.28 12.34
C PRO A 101 -9.30 -6.29 12.32
N PHE A 102 -8.89 -5.88 11.11
CA PHE A 102 -7.89 -4.86 10.87
C PHE A 102 -8.14 -4.24 9.49
N SER A 103 -7.55 -3.07 9.21
CA SER A 103 -7.56 -2.48 7.87
C SER A 103 -6.22 -1.86 7.54
N ILE A 104 -5.85 -1.94 6.25
CA ILE A 104 -4.63 -1.35 5.71
C ILE A 104 -5.04 -0.42 4.58
N MET A 105 -4.66 0.84 4.70
CA MET A 105 -5.00 1.89 3.73
C MET A 105 -3.81 2.79 3.45
N SER A 106 -3.79 3.39 2.27
CA SER A 106 -2.92 4.51 1.89
C SER A 106 -3.82 5.72 1.67
N PHE A 107 -3.40 6.87 2.19
CA PHE A 107 -4.09 8.15 2.00
C PHE A 107 -3.81 8.78 0.62
N GLY A 108 -3.17 8.06 -0.30
CA GLY A 108 -2.84 8.61 -1.62
C GLY A 108 -1.77 9.70 -1.57
N ALA A 109 -1.78 10.59 -2.58
CA ALA A 109 -0.71 11.57 -2.80
C ALA A 109 -0.66 12.71 -1.79
N ASP A 110 -1.78 13.01 -1.12
CA ASP A 110 -1.87 14.13 -0.17
C ASP A 110 -1.59 13.70 1.28
N GLY A 111 -1.52 12.40 1.54
CA GLY A 111 -1.26 11.84 2.86
C GLY A 111 -2.39 12.11 3.87
N LYS A 112 -3.59 12.47 3.39
CA LYS A 112 -4.74 12.80 4.23
C LYS A 112 -5.94 11.89 3.93
N PRO A 113 -6.78 11.61 4.94
CA PRO A 113 -8.02 10.89 4.70
C PRO A 113 -8.93 11.68 3.75
N GLY A 114 -9.52 10.99 2.78
CA GLY A 114 -10.44 11.54 1.79
C GLY A 114 -9.80 11.72 0.42
N GLY A 115 -10.07 12.85 -0.23
CA GLY A 115 -9.51 13.19 -1.54
C GLY A 115 -10.20 12.52 -2.75
N GLU A 116 -9.80 12.96 -3.94
CA GLU A 116 -10.27 12.43 -5.23
C GLU A 116 -9.08 12.13 -6.16
N GLY A 117 -9.25 11.17 -7.07
CA GLY A 117 -8.22 10.78 -8.02
C GLY A 117 -6.98 10.20 -7.34
N LEU A 118 -5.84 10.87 -7.44
CA LEU A 118 -4.57 10.49 -6.81
C LEU A 118 -4.54 10.69 -5.29
N ASN A 119 -5.39 11.59 -4.79
CA ASN A 119 -5.49 11.87 -3.37
C ASN A 119 -6.53 10.97 -2.70
N ALA A 120 -7.27 10.16 -3.47
CA ALA A 120 -8.28 9.29 -2.92
C ALA A 120 -7.62 8.19 -2.08
N ASP A 121 -8.21 7.93 -0.91
CA ASP A 121 -7.85 6.79 -0.09
C ASP A 121 -7.89 5.48 -0.90
N VAL A 122 -6.79 4.73 -0.84
CA VAL A 122 -6.65 3.43 -1.49
C VAL A 122 -6.52 2.36 -0.42
N GLY A 123 -7.50 1.46 -0.34
CA GLY A 123 -7.49 0.36 0.62
C GLY A 123 -8.78 0.26 1.42
N GLY A 124 -8.84 -0.74 2.31
CA GLY A 124 -10.03 -1.16 3.05
C GLY A 124 -9.85 -2.55 3.58
#